data_AF-A0A955NTQ0-F1
#
_entry.id   AF-A0A955NTQ0-F1
#
_cell.length_a   1.000
_cell.length_b   1.000
_cell.length_c   1.000
_cell.angle_alpha   90.00
_cell.angle_beta   90.00
_cell.angle_gamma   90.00
#
_symmetry.space_group_name_H-M   'P 1'
#
loop_
_entity.id
_entity.type
_entity.pdbx_description
1 polymer ?
#
loop_
_entity_poly.entity_id
_entity_poly.type
_entity_poly.pdbx_seq_one_letter_code
_entity_poly.pdbx_strand_id
1 'polypeptide(L)'
;MIDPRRLIGVGFCVSFLVVQSVEAQVFDIVSPQVQQYGRFGSAIATLPDITGDGYGDLAIGAPQELPHGRVHLFDGGTLQFLESISYPIQDASKEVPSVGYEIAGVEDLNGDGKGEVLIGAPGAKDATGTLSVGEAFVMSDGSVLYALQSSEPMHTGQFGASVSSVPDVNGDSLDEIAIGAPGEHLPADPETSGRVHLFDGATGSLLRILDSPNPIEIGEFGSEVRGISDVNGNGSGDVIVGAPREEVDGEPDGRVYVFDGQTGELIRSHHSPNSDTNRGIAFFGMALATIPDLDADGVEDYAISTDGETVGFEPGNSGRAYVYSGQSGALIHELSSENPKATGFFGV
;
A
#
# COMPACT_ATOMS: atom_id res chain seq x y z
N MET A 1 14.98 22.14 -36.22
CA MET A 1 15.69 20.84 -36.27
C MET A 1 16.55 20.78 -35.03
N ILE A 2 16.09 20.07 -34.00
CA ILE A 2 16.82 19.87 -32.74
C ILE A 2 17.51 18.51 -32.84
N ASP A 3 18.80 18.48 -32.52
CA ASP A 3 19.68 17.32 -32.59
C ASP A 3 19.34 16.30 -31.48
N PRO A 4 18.96 15.06 -31.82
CA PRO A 4 18.51 14.06 -30.84
C PRO A 4 19.64 13.43 -30.00
N ARG A 5 20.91 13.88 -30.12
CA ARG A 5 22.06 13.23 -29.44
C ARG A 5 22.57 13.95 -28.19
N ARG A 6 21.78 14.82 -27.56
CA ARG A 6 22.25 15.61 -26.39
C ARG A 6 21.33 15.71 -25.17
N LEU A 7 20.30 14.87 -25.02
CA LEU A 7 19.65 14.67 -23.71
C LEU A 7 20.13 13.36 -23.08
N ILE A 8 21.20 13.45 -22.29
CA ILE A 8 21.45 12.49 -21.21
C ILE A 8 20.77 13.09 -19.98
N GLY A 9 19.46 12.89 -19.90
CA GLY A 9 18.66 13.08 -18.69
C GLY A 9 17.93 11.77 -18.48
N VAL A 10 18.26 11.04 -17.42
CA VAL A 10 17.62 9.78 -17.05
C VAL A 10 16.23 10.13 -16.51
N GLY A 11 15.25 10.29 -17.42
CA GLY A 11 13.84 10.32 -17.06
C GLY A 11 13.39 8.88 -16.84
N PHE A 12 12.87 8.58 -15.65
CA PHE A 12 12.20 7.32 -15.40
C PHE A 12 10.87 7.33 -16.15
N CYS A 13 10.66 6.33 -17.01
CA CYS A 13 9.39 6.07 -17.69
C CYS A 13 8.68 4.97 -16.90
N VAL A 14 7.39 5.14 -16.65
CA VAL A 14 6.53 4.06 -16.18
C VAL A 14 5.71 3.60 -17.38
N SER A 15 5.87 2.34 -17.76
CA SER A 15 5.06 1.71 -18.80
C SER A 15 4.00 0.86 -18.13
N PHE A 16 2.73 1.05 -18.48
CA PHE A 16 1.61 0.24 -17.97
C PHE A 16 0.78 -0.33 -19.11
N LEU A 17 0.04 -1.39 -18.77
CA LEU A 17 -0.75 -2.20 -19.68
C LEU A 17 -2.21 -1.79 -19.56
N VAL A 18 -2.78 -1.21 -20.61
CA VAL A 18 -4.24 -1.03 -20.70
C VAL A 18 -4.81 -2.14 -21.57
N VAL A 19 -5.61 -3.03 -20.99
CA VAL A 19 -6.32 -4.08 -21.75
C VAL A 19 -7.68 -3.54 -22.17
N GLN A 20 -7.72 -2.89 -23.33
CA GLN A 20 -8.96 -2.67 -24.06
C GLN A 20 -8.97 -3.59 -25.28
N SER A 21 -9.72 -4.69 -25.21
CA SER A 21 -9.80 -5.74 -26.24
C SER A 21 -8.49 -6.54 -26.44
N VAL A 22 -8.45 -7.43 -27.44
CA VAL A 22 -7.44 -8.50 -27.66
C VAL A 22 -6.01 -7.96 -27.96
N GLU A 23 -5.79 -6.65 -27.85
CA GLU A 23 -4.49 -6.01 -27.98
C GLU A 23 -4.19 -5.16 -26.74
N ALA A 24 -3.10 -5.47 -26.05
CA ALA A 24 -2.54 -4.60 -25.03
C ALA A 24 -1.88 -3.39 -25.69
N GLN A 25 -2.29 -2.18 -25.30
CA GLN A 25 -1.59 -0.96 -25.66
C GLN A 25 -0.65 -0.55 -24.53
N VAL A 26 0.59 -0.25 -24.89
CA VAL A 26 1.61 0.26 -23.97
C VAL A 26 1.67 1.77 -24.12
N PHE A 27 1.47 2.48 -23.01
CA PHE A 27 1.63 3.93 -22.95
C PHE A 27 2.86 4.27 -22.10
N ASP A 28 3.59 5.30 -22.53
CA ASP A 28 4.71 5.84 -21.78
C ASP A 28 4.25 7.14 -21.09
N ILE A 29 4.12 7.10 -19.76
CA ILE A 29 4.01 8.33 -18.97
C ILE A 29 5.39 8.73 -18.46
N VAL A 30 5.74 9.97 -18.74
CA VAL A 30 6.99 10.60 -18.32
C VAL A 30 6.67 11.65 -17.27
N SER A 31 7.52 11.75 -16.25
CA SER A 31 7.34 12.77 -15.21
C SER A 31 7.12 14.17 -15.82
N PRO A 32 6.03 14.87 -15.43
CA PRO A 32 5.78 16.26 -15.82
C PRO A 32 6.87 17.23 -15.32
N GLN A 33 7.58 16.86 -14.24
CA GLN A 33 8.68 17.63 -13.67
C GLN A 33 9.93 16.74 -13.54
N VAL A 34 10.83 16.85 -14.52
CA VAL A 34 12.08 16.09 -14.49
C VAL A 34 13.00 16.64 -13.41
N GLN A 35 13.09 15.91 -12.31
CA GLN A 35 14.06 16.16 -11.25
C GLN A 35 14.94 14.93 -11.03
N GLN A 36 16.24 15.18 -10.89
CA GLN A 36 17.18 14.12 -10.57
C GLN A 36 16.84 13.52 -9.19
N TYR A 37 16.72 12.20 -9.12
CA TYR A 37 16.38 11.43 -7.92
C TYR A 37 14.96 11.59 -7.37
N GLY A 38 14.01 12.18 -8.11
CA GLY A 38 12.62 12.33 -7.64
C GLY A 38 11.85 11.01 -7.42
N ARG A 39 12.36 9.91 -7.98
CA ARG A 39 11.75 8.56 -7.99
C ARG A 39 10.28 8.54 -8.44
N PHE A 40 9.98 9.26 -9.51
CA PHE A 40 8.70 9.15 -10.19
C PHE A 40 8.41 7.69 -10.57
N GLY A 41 7.23 7.19 -10.19
CA GLY A 41 6.84 5.79 -10.37
C GLY A 41 7.16 4.89 -9.18
N SER A 42 7.47 5.45 -8.00
CA SER A 42 7.66 4.64 -6.78
C SER A 42 6.35 4.05 -6.27
N ALA A 43 5.25 4.76 -6.46
CA ALA A 43 3.90 4.32 -6.20
C ALA A 43 3.02 4.66 -7.41
N ILE A 44 2.08 3.77 -7.73
CA ILE A 44 1.11 3.95 -8.80
C ILE A 44 -0.22 3.46 -8.26
N ALA A 45 -1.26 4.29 -8.36
CA ALA A 45 -2.59 3.92 -7.93
C ALA A 45 -3.60 4.27 -9.00
N THR A 46 -4.49 3.33 -9.30
CA THR A 46 -5.76 3.64 -9.94
C THR A 46 -6.63 4.36 -8.91
N LEU A 47 -7.23 5.46 -9.33
CA LEU A 47 -8.15 6.23 -8.52
C LEU A 47 -9.58 5.99 -9.04
N PRO A 48 -10.61 6.23 -8.20
CA PRO A 48 -11.94 6.48 -8.73
C PRO A 48 -11.94 7.69 -9.67
N ASP A 49 -13.10 7.97 -10.24
CA ASP A 49 -13.28 9.15 -11.08
C ASP A 49 -13.21 10.41 -10.21
N ILE A 50 -12.06 11.10 -10.24
CA ILE A 50 -11.84 12.36 -9.51
C ILE A 50 -12.13 13.57 -10.40
N THR A 51 -12.27 13.37 -11.71
CA THR A 51 -12.60 14.43 -12.68
C THR A 51 -14.11 14.59 -12.92
N GLY A 52 -14.89 13.57 -12.64
CA GLY A 52 -16.32 13.46 -12.92
C GLY A 52 -16.62 13.15 -14.40
N ASP A 53 -15.69 12.57 -15.15
CA ASP A 53 -15.82 12.29 -16.59
C ASP A 53 -16.36 10.88 -16.92
N GLY A 54 -16.50 10.03 -15.89
CA GLY A 54 -16.97 8.65 -15.96
C GLY A 54 -15.87 7.60 -16.06
N TYR A 55 -14.60 7.98 -16.02
CA TYR A 55 -13.44 7.09 -16.02
C TYR A 55 -12.64 7.24 -14.72
N GLY A 56 -12.19 6.11 -14.15
CA GLY A 56 -11.28 6.16 -12.99
C GLY A 56 -9.91 6.69 -13.40
N ASP A 57 -9.32 7.54 -12.57
CA ASP A 57 -8.08 8.28 -12.87
C ASP A 57 -6.80 7.56 -12.41
N LEU A 58 -5.64 8.20 -12.58
CA LEU A 58 -4.33 7.62 -12.23
C LEU A 58 -3.50 8.59 -11.40
N ALA A 59 -2.91 8.09 -10.32
CA ALA A 59 -1.90 8.80 -9.54
C ALA A 59 -0.53 8.12 -9.62
N ILE A 60 0.52 8.93 -9.71
CA ILE A 60 1.91 8.45 -9.70
C ILE A 60 2.71 9.23 -8.66
N GLY A 61 3.32 8.50 -7.72
CA GLY A 61 4.16 9.03 -6.66
C GLY A 61 5.59 9.30 -7.09
N ALA A 62 6.13 10.42 -6.61
CA ALA A 62 7.53 10.84 -6.72
C ALA A 62 8.02 11.30 -5.34
N PRO A 63 8.18 10.38 -4.37
CA PRO A 63 8.37 10.72 -2.96
C PRO A 63 9.70 11.43 -2.65
N GLN A 64 10.67 11.36 -3.56
CA GLN A 64 11.96 12.02 -3.41
C GLN A 64 12.07 13.32 -4.20
N GLU A 65 10.97 13.76 -4.83
CA GLU A 65 10.97 15.01 -5.57
C GLU A 65 10.95 16.23 -4.63
N LEU A 66 11.94 17.11 -4.74
CA LEU A 66 12.10 18.27 -3.88
C LEU A 66 10.95 19.27 -4.06
N PRO A 67 10.52 19.93 -2.97
CA PRO A 67 11.13 19.86 -1.63
C PRO A 67 10.66 18.71 -0.71
N HIS A 68 9.53 18.05 -0.98
CA HIS A 68 8.83 17.23 0.02
C HIS A 68 8.20 15.91 -0.50
N GLY A 69 8.51 15.52 -1.74
CA GLY A 69 7.77 14.50 -2.49
C GLY A 69 6.56 15.12 -3.21
N ARG A 70 6.06 14.42 -4.23
CA ARG A 70 4.90 14.82 -5.02
C ARG A 70 4.07 13.62 -5.46
N VAL A 71 2.80 13.87 -5.74
CA VAL A 71 1.92 12.98 -6.49
C VAL A 71 1.49 13.68 -7.77
N HIS A 72 1.58 13.01 -8.90
CA HIS A 72 1.11 13.52 -10.20
C HIS A 72 -0.17 12.79 -10.58
N LEU A 73 -1.21 13.57 -10.90
CA LEU A 73 -2.50 13.06 -11.32
C LEU A 73 -2.63 13.08 -12.84
N PHE A 74 -3.21 12.03 -13.38
CA PHE A 74 -3.47 11.85 -14.79
C PHE A 74 -4.91 11.38 -14.98
N ASP A 75 -5.54 11.94 -16.01
CA ASP A 75 -6.88 11.58 -16.45
C ASP A 75 -6.89 10.13 -16.95
N GLY A 76 -7.79 9.30 -16.46
CA GLY A 76 -7.81 7.88 -16.82
C GLY A 76 -8.30 7.60 -18.23
N GLY A 77 -9.21 8.44 -18.76
CA GLY A 77 -9.75 8.30 -20.10
C GLY A 77 -8.77 8.70 -21.21
N THR A 78 -7.89 9.67 -20.93
CA THR A 78 -7.02 10.31 -21.92
C THR A 78 -5.53 10.20 -21.61
N LEU A 79 -5.16 9.80 -20.39
CA LEU A 79 -3.80 9.78 -19.84
C LEU A 79 -3.12 11.15 -19.86
N GLN A 80 -3.89 12.24 -19.96
CA GLN A 80 -3.36 13.59 -19.90
C GLN A 80 -3.02 13.95 -18.45
N PHE A 81 -1.91 14.66 -18.29
CA PHE A 81 -1.55 15.24 -17.00
C PHE A 81 -2.61 16.25 -16.55
N LEU A 82 -3.15 16.06 -15.34
CA LEU A 82 -4.12 16.94 -14.71
C LEU A 82 -3.39 17.98 -13.86
N GLU A 83 -2.81 17.55 -12.76
CA GLU A 83 -2.12 18.40 -11.81
C GLU A 83 -1.12 17.63 -10.94
N SER A 84 -0.45 18.32 -10.02
CA SER A 84 0.43 17.69 -9.04
C SER A 84 0.06 18.12 -7.63
N ILE A 85 -0.17 17.14 -6.78
CA ILE A 85 -0.36 17.34 -5.36
C ILE A 85 1.02 17.48 -4.72
N SER A 86 1.19 18.59 -4.00
CA SER A 86 2.34 18.83 -3.14
C SER A 86 1.92 18.76 -1.68
N TYR A 87 2.88 18.54 -0.79
CA TYR A 87 2.62 18.52 0.65
C TYR A 87 1.85 19.78 1.08
N PRO A 88 0.68 19.65 1.75
CA PRO A 88 -0.22 20.77 2.00
C PRO A 88 0.30 21.76 3.05
N ILE A 89 1.35 21.40 3.79
CA ILE A 89 1.91 22.24 4.85
C ILE A 89 3.09 23.05 4.28
N GLN A 90 2.94 24.39 4.28
CA GLN A 90 3.96 25.35 3.81
C GLN A 90 5.13 25.56 4.78
N ASP A 91 5.31 24.69 5.78
CA ASP A 91 6.38 24.82 6.76
C ASP A 91 7.68 24.23 6.19
N ALA A 92 8.49 25.11 5.60
CA ALA A 92 9.80 24.80 5.03
C ALA A 92 10.81 24.21 6.04
N SER A 93 10.50 24.16 7.34
CA SER A 93 11.36 23.52 8.35
C SER A 93 11.21 21.99 8.40
N LYS A 94 10.16 21.42 7.81
CA LYS A 94 9.92 19.97 7.75
C LYS A 94 10.52 19.34 6.49
N GLU A 95 11.84 19.18 6.41
CA GLU A 95 12.47 18.47 5.28
C GLU A 95 12.04 16.98 5.21
N VAL A 96 11.56 16.61 4.01
CA VAL A 96 11.22 15.29 3.41
C VAL A 96 10.13 14.42 4.07
N PRO A 97 8.85 14.82 4.05
CA PRO A 97 7.74 13.95 4.42
C PRO A 97 7.58 12.70 3.52
N SER A 98 8.28 12.64 2.38
CA SER A 98 8.18 11.54 1.40
C SER A 98 6.76 11.39 0.84
N VAL A 99 6.10 12.51 0.50
CA VAL A 99 4.73 12.49 -0.02
C VAL A 99 4.64 11.71 -1.32
N GLY A 100 3.62 10.85 -1.42
CA GLY A 100 3.48 9.93 -2.56
C GLY A 100 4.38 8.71 -2.42
N TYR A 101 4.75 8.34 -1.19
CA TYR A 101 5.43 7.09 -0.90
C TYR A 101 4.51 5.89 -1.18
N GLU A 102 3.27 5.98 -0.69
CA GLU A 102 2.17 5.08 -1.02
C GLU A 102 0.95 5.94 -1.38
N ILE A 103 0.12 5.44 -2.29
CA ILE A 103 -1.09 6.12 -2.76
C ILE A 103 -2.20 5.08 -2.88
N ALA A 104 -3.41 5.45 -2.46
CA ALA A 104 -4.62 4.69 -2.74
C ALA A 104 -5.73 5.62 -3.22
N GLY A 105 -6.57 5.12 -4.12
CA GLY A 105 -7.87 5.72 -4.36
C GLY A 105 -8.82 5.31 -3.24
N VAL A 106 -9.61 6.26 -2.75
CA VAL A 106 -10.72 6.00 -1.84
C VAL A 106 -12.00 6.49 -2.51
N GLU A 107 -13.13 5.82 -2.27
CA GLU A 107 -14.42 6.23 -2.83
C GLU A 107 -14.83 7.63 -2.35
N ASP A 108 -16.00 8.11 -2.77
CA ASP A 108 -16.51 9.45 -2.44
C ASP A 108 -16.84 9.60 -0.94
N LEU A 109 -15.83 9.96 -0.15
CA LEU A 109 -15.91 10.10 1.30
C LEU A 109 -16.69 11.36 1.71
N ASN A 110 -16.76 12.37 0.84
CA ASN A 110 -17.37 13.66 1.15
C ASN A 110 -18.80 13.84 0.59
N GLY A 111 -19.23 12.95 -0.31
CA GLY A 111 -20.55 12.92 -0.91
C GLY A 111 -20.75 13.89 -2.08
N ASP A 112 -19.68 14.31 -2.77
CA ASP A 112 -19.76 15.23 -3.92
C ASP A 112 -19.89 14.53 -5.29
N GLY A 113 -19.84 13.21 -5.30
CA GLY A 113 -19.95 12.35 -6.47
C GLY A 113 -18.61 12.02 -7.14
N LYS A 114 -17.47 12.36 -6.53
CA LYS A 114 -16.12 12.04 -7.00
C LYS A 114 -15.36 11.32 -5.90
N GLY A 115 -14.41 10.45 -6.26
CA GLY A 115 -13.54 9.84 -5.26
C GLY A 115 -12.46 10.80 -4.75
N GLU A 116 -11.71 10.34 -3.75
CA GLU A 116 -10.55 11.04 -3.20
C GLU A 116 -9.25 10.27 -3.38
N VAL A 117 -8.15 10.98 -3.09
CA VAL A 117 -6.80 10.44 -3.13
C VAL A 117 -6.22 10.37 -1.73
N LEU A 118 -5.95 9.16 -1.25
CA LEU A 118 -5.25 8.90 0.01
C LEU A 118 -3.75 8.79 -0.27
N ILE A 119 -2.95 9.55 0.48
CA ILE A 119 -1.51 9.70 0.25
C ILE A 119 -0.75 9.47 1.55
N GLY A 120 0.17 8.51 1.53
CA GLY A 120 1.12 8.24 2.61
C GLY A 120 2.36 9.14 2.55
N ALA A 121 2.82 9.57 3.73
CA ALA A 121 4.01 10.37 3.93
C ALA A 121 4.80 9.92 5.18
N PRO A 122 5.42 8.72 5.15
CA PRO A 122 6.04 8.10 6.33
C PRO A 122 7.28 8.85 6.84
N GLY A 123 7.87 9.73 6.03
CA GLY A 123 8.99 10.57 6.43
C GLY A 123 8.57 11.82 7.21
N ALA A 124 7.25 12.09 7.31
CA ALA A 124 6.74 13.33 7.89
C ALA A 124 7.15 13.50 9.35
N LYS A 125 7.43 14.74 9.71
CA LYS A 125 7.86 15.09 11.07
C LYS A 125 6.71 15.57 11.91
N ASP A 126 6.83 15.34 13.21
CA ASP A 126 5.94 15.85 14.23
C ASP A 126 5.82 17.38 14.19
N ALA A 127 4.88 17.93 14.96
CA ALA A 127 4.65 19.38 15.01
C ALA A 127 5.88 20.19 15.46
N THR A 128 6.83 19.57 16.18
CA THR A 128 8.08 20.22 16.60
C THR A 128 9.19 20.17 15.54
N GLY A 129 9.04 19.35 14.49
CA GLY A 129 10.05 19.13 13.46
C GLY A 129 11.25 18.29 13.94
N THR A 130 11.12 17.61 15.08
CA THR A 130 12.22 16.90 15.75
C THR A 130 12.20 15.41 15.46
N LEU A 131 11.02 14.80 15.36
CA LEU A 131 10.85 13.36 15.21
C LEU A 131 10.17 13.04 13.88
N SER A 132 10.70 12.08 13.13
CA SER A 132 9.98 11.47 12.00
C SER A 132 8.93 10.52 12.54
N VAL A 133 7.66 10.89 12.44
CA VAL A 133 6.52 10.14 12.98
C VAL A 133 5.63 9.57 11.86
N GLY A 134 5.66 10.18 10.69
CA GLY A 134 4.80 9.85 9.56
C GLY A 134 3.43 10.54 9.64
N GLU A 135 2.81 10.74 8.48
CA GLU A 135 1.48 11.33 8.31
C GLU A 135 0.81 10.73 7.06
N ALA A 136 -0.51 10.86 6.95
CA ALA A 136 -1.25 10.59 5.72
C ALA A 136 -2.29 11.67 5.45
N PHE A 137 -2.70 11.82 4.19
CA PHE A 137 -3.66 12.84 3.77
C PHE A 137 -4.71 12.25 2.84
N VAL A 138 -5.95 12.68 3.02
CA VAL A 138 -7.00 12.51 2.01
C VAL A 138 -7.16 13.84 1.30
N MET A 139 -7.05 13.81 -0.03
CA MET A 139 -7.16 14.97 -0.89
C MET A 139 -8.45 14.89 -1.71
N SER A 140 -9.22 15.97 -1.71
CA SER A 140 -10.42 16.16 -2.52
C SER A 140 -10.34 17.49 -3.26
N ASP A 141 -10.56 17.48 -4.57
CA ASP A 141 -10.60 18.67 -5.44
C ASP A 141 -9.42 19.65 -5.20
N GLY A 142 -8.20 19.10 -5.06
CA GLY A 142 -6.97 19.86 -4.86
C GLY A 142 -6.77 20.43 -3.44
N SER A 143 -7.63 20.06 -2.49
CA SER A 143 -7.58 20.49 -1.10
C SER A 143 -7.48 19.30 -0.13
N VAL A 144 -6.98 19.54 1.08
CA VAL A 144 -6.94 18.51 2.13
C VAL A 144 -8.33 18.34 2.71
N LEU A 145 -8.90 17.15 2.55
CA LEU A 145 -10.12 16.73 3.24
C LEU A 145 -9.79 16.30 4.67
N TYR A 146 -8.84 15.37 4.82
CA TYR A 146 -8.35 14.91 6.13
C TYR A 146 -6.82 14.92 6.20
N ALA A 147 -6.29 15.35 7.36
CA ALA A 147 -4.89 15.15 7.75
C ALA A 147 -4.86 14.13 8.89
N LEU A 148 -4.39 12.93 8.59
CA LEU A 148 -4.45 11.77 9.47
C LEU A 148 -3.08 11.55 10.12
N GLN A 149 -3.11 11.31 11.43
CA GLN A 149 -1.92 11.14 12.26
C GLN A 149 -2.18 10.04 13.28
N SER A 150 -1.12 9.35 13.69
CA SER A 150 -1.17 8.44 14.84
C SER A 150 -1.60 9.19 16.11
N SER A 151 -2.48 8.57 16.91
CA SER A 151 -2.85 9.10 18.23
C SER A 151 -1.71 9.00 19.25
N GLU A 152 -0.72 8.16 18.97
CA GLU A 152 0.46 7.92 19.81
C GLU A 152 1.74 8.03 18.95
N PRO A 153 2.07 9.22 18.42
CA PRO A 153 3.13 9.36 17.43
C PRO A 153 4.50 8.98 18.01
N MET A 154 5.16 8.02 17.38
CA MET A 154 6.46 7.51 17.82
C MET A 154 7.58 7.97 16.89
N HIS A 155 8.76 8.22 17.46
CA HIS A 155 9.94 8.42 16.65
C HIS A 155 10.17 7.18 15.79
N THR A 156 10.41 7.40 14.50
CA THR A 156 10.51 6.35 13.47
C THR A 156 9.26 5.48 13.32
N GLY A 157 8.07 5.97 13.72
CA GLY A 157 6.81 5.22 13.61
C GLY A 157 6.40 4.89 12.17
N GLN A 158 6.82 5.72 11.20
CA GLN A 158 6.55 5.53 9.77
C GLN A 158 5.05 5.45 9.44
N PHE A 159 4.20 6.16 10.18
CA PHE A 159 2.77 6.25 9.87
C PHE A 159 2.55 6.73 8.43
N GLY A 160 1.74 6.02 7.65
CA GLY A 160 1.57 6.28 6.22
C GLY A 160 2.58 5.54 5.34
N ALA A 161 3.27 4.53 5.86
CA ALA A 161 4.13 3.66 5.05
C ALA A 161 3.33 2.80 4.08
N SER A 162 2.14 2.39 4.48
CA SER A 162 1.13 1.76 3.63
C SER A 162 -0.23 2.40 3.89
N VAL A 163 -1.08 2.47 2.87
CA VAL A 163 -2.42 3.03 2.94
C VAL A 163 -3.40 2.21 2.09
N SER A 164 -4.66 2.12 2.50
CA SER A 164 -5.71 1.42 1.73
C SER A 164 -7.10 1.95 2.08
N SER A 165 -8.01 1.92 1.11
CA SER A 165 -9.44 1.88 1.39
C SER A 165 -9.81 0.54 2.04
N VAL A 166 -10.77 0.54 2.94
CA VAL A 166 -11.37 -0.65 3.56
C VAL A 166 -12.88 -0.56 3.37
N PRO A 167 -13.55 -1.59 2.82
CA PRO A 167 -15.01 -1.55 2.68
C PRO A 167 -15.71 -1.31 4.02
N ASP A 168 -16.84 -0.61 3.98
CA ASP A 168 -17.65 -0.19 5.15
C ASP A 168 -17.58 -1.15 6.37
N VAL A 169 -17.00 -0.67 7.46
CA VAL A 169 -16.80 -1.39 8.73
C VAL A 169 -17.73 -0.89 9.83
N ASN A 170 -18.21 0.35 9.73
CA ASN A 170 -19.01 1.01 10.77
C ASN A 170 -20.53 1.04 10.47
N GLY A 171 -20.93 0.66 9.25
CA GLY A 171 -22.30 0.60 8.75
C GLY A 171 -22.87 1.92 8.24
N ASP A 172 -22.03 2.90 7.90
CA ASP A 172 -22.44 4.21 7.36
C ASP A 172 -22.48 4.27 5.82
N SER A 173 -22.16 3.16 5.15
CA SER A 173 -22.11 3.00 3.69
C SER A 173 -21.00 3.78 2.99
N LEU A 174 -19.98 4.23 3.72
CA LEU A 174 -18.74 4.76 3.16
C LEU A 174 -17.58 3.83 3.54
N ASP A 175 -16.60 3.73 2.65
CA ASP A 175 -15.37 3.02 2.96
C ASP A 175 -14.56 3.72 4.06
N GLU A 176 -13.82 2.94 4.84
CA GLU A 176 -12.85 3.43 5.81
C GLU A 176 -11.42 3.47 5.26
N ILE A 177 -10.53 4.04 6.07
CA ILE A 177 -9.14 4.28 5.71
C ILE A 177 -8.23 3.51 6.66
N ALA A 178 -7.45 2.58 6.12
CA ALA A 178 -6.40 1.90 6.88
C ALA A 178 -5.02 2.48 6.56
N ILE A 179 -4.22 2.70 7.60
CA ILE A 179 -2.87 3.26 7.50
C ILE A 179 -1.90 2.44 8.34
N GLY A 180 -0.85 1.94 7.69
CA GLY A 180 0.23 1.21 8.35
C GLY A 180 1.28 2.14 8.97
N ALA A 181 1.79 1.71 10.12
CA ALA A 181 2.87 2.34 10.87
C ALA A 181 3.85 1.26 11.37
N PRO A 182 4.65 0.65 10.48
CA PRO A 182 5.47 -0.53 10.79
C PRO A 182 6.60 -0.26 11.79
N GLY A 183 6.97 1.01 12.01
CA GLY A 183 7.97 1.39 12.99
C GLY A 183 7.40 1.77 14.36
N GLU A 184 6.07 1.75 14.53
CA GLU A 184 5.45 1.92 15.85
C GLU A 184 5.62 0.65 16.70
N HIS A 185 5.48 0.81 18.02
CA HIS A 185 5.56 -0.26 18.98
C HIS A 185 4.29 -0.30 19.84
N LEU A 186 4.06 -1.39 20.56
CA LEU A 186 2.91 -1.48 21.45
C LEU A 186 3.14 -0.62 22.71
N PRO A 187 2.10 -0.08 23.36
CA PRO A 187 2.27 0.65 24.62
C PRO A 187 2.94 -0.17 25.73
N ALA A 188 2.73 -1.49 25.72
CA ALA A 188 3.27 -2.43 26.70
C ALA A 188 4.60 -3.09 26.28
N ASP A 189 5.01 -2.92 25.02
CA ASP A 189 6.21 -3.54 24.44
C ASP A 189 6.96 -2.49 23.60
N PRO A 190 8.12 -1.99 24.05
CA PRO A 190 8.84 -0.93 23.36
C PRO A 190 9.49 -1.39 22.05
N GLU A 191 9.45 -2.69 21.75
CA GLU A 191 10.01 -3.25 20.54
C GLU A 191 9.13 -2.91 19.32
N THR A 192 9.74 -2.48 18.21
CA THR A 192 9.04 -2.00 17.01
C THR A 192 8.32 -3.15 16.28
N SER A 193 7.17 -3.55 16.81
CA SER A 193 6.34 -4.61 16.25
C SER A 193 5.55 -4.14 15.03
N GLY A 194 5.27 -2.84 14.92
CA GLY A 194 4.39 -2.24 13.93
C GLY A 194 2.92 -2.21 14.37
N ARG A 195 2.14 -1.29 13.78
CA ARG A 195 0.70 -1.09 14.04
C ARG A 195 -0.04 -0.68 12.77
N VAL A 196 -1.37 -0.84 12.76
CA VAL A 196 -2.26 -0.32 11.70
C VAL A 196 -3.38 0.49 12.33
N HIS A 197 -3.65 1.67 11.80
CA HIS A 197 -4.70 2.57 12.28
C HIS A 197 -5.84 2.62 11.28
N LEU A 198 -7.06 2.38 11.75
CA LEU A 198 -8.28 2.43 10.95
C LEU A 198 -9.05 3.71 11.29
N PHE A 199 -9.33 4.53 10.28
CA PHE A 199 -10.04 5.79 10.38
C PHE A 199 -11.38 5.71 9.65
N ASP A 200 -12.37 6.35 10.25
CA ASP A 200 -13.70 6.55 9.69
C ASP A 200 -13.61 7.42 8.43
N GLY A 201 -14.11 6.91 7.30
CA GLY A 201 -14.05 7.62 6.02
C GLY A 201 -14.88 8.89 6.00
N ALA A 202 -16.04 8.90 6.67
CA ALA A 202 -16.95 10.05 6.70
C ALA A 202 -16.44 11.22 7.54
N THR A 203 -15.66 10.95 8.60
CA THR A 203 -15.27 11.94 9.61
C THR A 203 -13.77 12.13 9.76
N GLY A 204 -12.95 11.22 9.26
CA GLY A 204 -11.50 11.18 9.50
C GLY A 204 -11.13 10.86 10.95
N SER A 205 -12.07 10.36 11.75
CA SER A 205 -11.85 10.02 13.16
C SER A 205 -11.22 8.64 13.30
N LEU A 206 -10.31 8.45 14.26
CA LEU A 206 -9.76 7.12 14.56
C LEU A 206 -10.87 6.19 15.09
N LEU A 207 -11.10 5.08 14.39
CA LEU A 207 -12.00 4.01 14.83
C LEU A 207 -11.27 3.01 15.72
N ARG A 208 -10.07 2.59 15.28
CA ARG A 208 -9.37 1.46 15.88
C ARG A 208 -7.87 1.49 15.56
N ILE A 209 -7.11 0.83 16.43
CA ILE A 209 -5.74 0.41 16.13
C ILE A 209 -5.68 -1.11 16.18
N LEU A 210 -5.11 -1.71 15.13
CA LEU A 210 -4.77 -3.12 15.06
C LEU A 210 -3.32 -3.28 15.49
N ASP A 211 -3.14 -4.17 16.47
CA ASP A 211 -1.84 -4.52 17.03
C ASP A 211 -1.45 -5.92 16.54
N SER A 212 -0.15 -6.17 16.34
CA SER A 212 0.31 -7.49 15.92
C SER A 212 -0.12 -8.58 16.93
N PRO A 213 -0.68 -9.72 16.48
CA PRO A 213 -0.95 -10.88 17.32
C PRO A 213 0.33 -11.60 17.77
N ASN A 214 1.47 -11.31 17.14
CA ASN A 214 2.77 -11.90 17.42
C ASN A 214 3.84 -10.79 17.44
N PRO A 215 3.78 -9.87 18.42
CA PRO A 215 4.69 -8.74 18.47
C PRO A 215 6.12 -9.24 18.73
N ILE A 216 7.02 -8.87 17.83
CA ILE A 216 8.46 -9.06 17.99
C ILE A 216 9.18 -7.76 17.63
N GLU A 217 10.41 -7.60 18.11
CA GLU A 217 11.30 -6.54 17.64
C GLU A 217 11.42 -6.61 16.12
N ILE A 218 11.27 -5.47 15.46
CA ILE A 218 11.36 -5.29 14.01
C ILE A 218 10.47 -6.24 13.18
N GLY A 219 9.29 -6.62 13.69
CA GLY A 219 8.32 -7.47 12.97
C GLY A 219 7.68 -6.79 11.74
N GLU A 220 7.67 -5.46 11.72
CA GLU A 220 7.15 -4.62 10.63
C GLU A 220 5.66 -4.85 10.31
N PHE A 221 4.84 -5.17 11.32
CA PHE A 221 3.38 -5.27 11.16
C PHE A 221 2.80 -3.95 10.64
N GLY A 222 2.04 -4.00 9.54
CA GLY A 222 1.54 -2.80 8.86
C GLY A 222 2.52 -2.25 7.83
N SER A 223 3.58 -2.97 7.46
CA SER A 223 4.40 -2.62 6.30
C SER A 223 3.59 -2.59 5.01
N GLU A 224 2.56 -3.43 4.95
CA GLU A 224 1.60 -3.52 3.87
C GLU A 224 0.20 -3.74 4.45
N VAL A 225 -0.78 -3.01 3.95
CA VAL A 225 -2.18 -3.08 4.41
C VAL A 225 -3.09 -3.01 3.20
N ARG A 226 -4.10 -3.89 3.18
CA ARG A 226 -5.19 -3.88 2.18
C ARG A 226 -6.53 -4.12 2.87
N GLY A 227 -7.52 -3.33 2.51
CA GLY A 227 -8.91 -3.67 2.77
C GLY A 227 -9.37 -4.78 1.84
N ILE A 228 -10.26 -5.64 2.33
CA ILE A 228 -10.93 -6.68 1.55
C ILE A 228 -12.40 -6.69 1.92
N SER A 229 -13.26 -7.19 1.02
CA SER A 229 -14.66 -7.44 1.33
C SER A 229 -14.85 -8.33 2.56
N ASP A 230 -16.09 -8.41 3.05
CA ASP A 230 -16.47 -9.23 4.20
C ASP A 230 -16.12 -10.72 3.96
N VAL A 231 -15.01 -11.16 4.57
CA VAL A 231 -14.52 -12.52 4.42
C VAL A 231 -14.96 -13.45 5.55
N ASN A 232 -15.66 -12.92 6.55
CA ASN A 232 -16.17 -13.69 7.69
C ASN A 232 -17.72 -13.79 7.74
N GLY A 233 -18.42 -13.06 6.86
CA GLY A 233 -19.88 -13.05 6.72
C GLY A 233 -20.61 -12.18 7.74
N ASN A 234 -19.95 -11.19 8.36
CA ASN A 234 -20.57 -10.31 9.38
C ASN A 234 -21.27 -9.07 8.78
N GLY A 235 -21.09 -8.81 7.48
CA GLY A 235 -21.62 -7.66 6.75
C GLY A 235 -20.74 -6.41 6.75
N SER A 236 -19.49 -6.51 7.16
CA SER A 236 -18.51 -5.42 7.23
C SER A 236 -17.21 -5.79 6.53
N GLY A 237 -16.49 -4.81 5.98
CA GLY A 237 -15.18 -5.07 5.38
C GLY A 237 -14.14 -5.54 6.40
N ASP A 238 -13.11 -6.21 5.88
CA ASP A 238 -12.03 -6.81 6.66
C ASP A 238 -10.66 -6.25 6.23
N VAL A 239 -9.63 -6.48 7.03
CA VAL A 239 -8.29 -5.89 6.83
C VAL A 239 -7.22 -6.97 6.77
N ILE A 240 -6.42 -6.97 5.71
CA ILE A 240 -5.24 -7.83 5.55
C ILE A 240 -3.99 -7.01 5.86
N VAL A 241 -3.13 -7.54 6.73
CA VAL A 241 -1.92 -6.85 7.21
C VAL A 241 -0.70 -7.75 7.07
N GLY A 242 0.34 -7.24 6.40
CA GLY A 242 1.65 -7.86 6.31
C GLY A 242 2.54 -7.54 7.51
N ALA A 243 3.31 -8.53 7.95
CA ALA A 243 4.35 -8.44 8.95
C ALA A 243 5.56 -9.29 8.50
N PRO A 244 6.28 -8.82 7.47
CA PRO A 244 7.23 -9.64 6.70
C PRO A 244 8.44 -10.09 7.50
N ARG A 245 8.70 -9.51 8.66
CA ARG A 245 9.84 -9.89 9.52
C ARG A 245 9.46 -10.73 10.72
N GLU A 246 8.17 -10.98 10.92
CA GLU A 246 7.74 -11.83 12.02
C GLU A 246 8.19 -13.28 11.88
N GLU A 247 8.53 -13.87 13.01
CA GLU A 247 9.09 -15.21 13.04
C GLU A 247 8.03 -16.31 12.91
N VAL A 248 8.37 -17.35 12.16
CA VAL A 248 7.69 -18.64 12.07
C VAL A 248 8.68 -19.70 12.52
N ASP A 249 8.34 -20.43 13.58
CA ASP A 249 9.22 -21.46 14.18
C ASP A 249 10.66 -20.99 14.50
N GLY A 250 10.82 -19.68 14.77
CA GLY A 250 12.08 -19.05 15.17
C GLY A 250 12.91 -18.47 14.01
N GLU A 251 12.40 -18.48 12.78
CA GLU A 251 13.03 -17.88 11.61
C GLU A 251 12.16 -16.73 11.05
N PRO A 252 12.73 -15.62 10.56
CA PRO A 252 12.00 -14.43 10.11
C PRO A 252 11.31 -14.64 8.74
N ASP A 253 10.46 -15.65 8.63
CA ASP A 253 9.80 -16.04 7.37
C ASP A 253 8.62 -15.16 7.00
N GLY A 254 8.17 -14.29 7.89
CA GLY A 254 7.08 -13.34 7.68
C GLY A 254 5.69 -13.95 7.90
N ARG A 255 4.76 -13.09 8.28
CA ARG A 255 3.36 -13.44 8.52
C ARG A 255 2.42 -12.45 7.86
N VAL A 256 1.22 -12.92 7.57
CA VAL A 256 0.09 -12.08 7.18
C VAL A 256 -1.09 -12.41 8.07
N TYR A 257 -1.84 -11.39 8.44
CA TYR A 257 -3.01 -11.49 9.30
C TYR A 257 -4.23 -10.93 8.59
N VAL A 258 -5.38 -11.56 8.82
CA VAL A 258 -6.68 -11.07 8.37
C VAL A 258 -7.49 -10.75 9.62
N PHE A 259 -7.93 -9.50 9.75
CA PHE A 259 -8.70 -8.99 10.87
C PHE A 259 -10.11 -8.63 10.43
N ASP A 260 -11.04 -8.84 11.35
CA ASP A 260 -12.37 -8.27 11.26
C ASP A 260 -12.26 -6.74 11.35
N GLY A 261 -12.69 -6.02 10.32
CA GLY A 261 -12.54 -4.56 10.28
C GLY A 261 -13.39 -3.86 11.34
N GLN A 262 -14.58 -4.40 11.63
CA GLN A 262 -15.51 -3.87 12.61
C GLN A 262 -15.03 -4.11 14.04
N THR A 263 -14.60 -5.34 14.37
CA THR A 263 -14.30 -5.77 15.76
C THR A 263 -12.82 -5.77 16.09
N GLY A 264 -11.94 -5.77 15.09
CA GLY A 264 -10.49 -5.93 15.23
C GLY A 264 -10.06 -7.34 15.66
N GLU A 265 -10.98 -8.30 15.67
CA GLU A 265 -10.65 -9.68 16.03
C GLU A 265 -9.87 -10.35 14.90
N LEU A 266 -8.89 -11.19 15.27
CA LEU A 266 -8.14 -11.97 14.30
C LEU A 266 -9.04 -13.05 13.69
N ILE A 267 -9.26 -12.98 12.37
CA ILE A 267 -10.01 -14.00 11.62
C ILE A 267 -9.09 -15.18 11.32
N ARG A 268 -7.91 -14.92 10.75
CA ARG A 268 -6.92 -15.95 10.38
C ARG A 268 -5.53 -15.36 10.17
N SER A 269 -4.53 -16.23 10.13
CA SER A 269 -3.15 -15.87 9.80
C SER A 269 -2.57 -16.83 8.74
N HIS A 270 -1.62 -16.30 7.98
CA HIS A 270 -0.88 -17.02 6.94
C HIS A 270 0.63 -16.87 7.19
N HIS A 271 1.35 -17.90 6.80
CA HIS A 271 2.79 -17.89 6.61
C HIS A 271 3.08 -18.66 5.31
N SER A 272 4.32 -18.58 4.82
CA SER A 272 4.73 -19.33 3.64
C SER A 272 4.44 -20.83 3.83
N PRO A 273 3.76 -21.50 2.87
CA PRO A 273 3.61 -22.95 2.87
C PRO A 273 4.93 -23.73 2.81
N ASN A 274 6.05 -23.05 2.53
CA ASN A 274 7.38 -23.61 2.37
C ASN A 274 8.39 -23.13 3.45
N SER A 275 7.92 -22.53 4.55
CA SER A 275 8.77 -22.03 5.67
C SER A 275 9.74 -23.10 6.20
N ASP A 276 9.33 -24.37 6.24
CA ASP A 276 10.14 -25.49 6.75
C ASP A 276 11.35 -25.88 5.87
N THR A 277 11.54 -25.25 4.70
CA THR A 277 12.53 -25.71 3.71
C THR A 277 13.97 -25.26 3.95
N ASN A 278 14.28 -24.59 5.08
CA ASN A 278 15.64 -24.35 5.58
C ASN A 278 16.54 -23.58 4.58
N ARG A 279 15.95 -22.67 3.80
CA ARG A 279 16.57 -22.10 2.58
C ARG A 279 16.47 -20.58 2.40
N GLY A 280 16.31 -19.84 3.49
CA GLY A 280 16.49 -18.39 3.51
C GLY A 280 15.23 -17.65 3.93
N ILE A 281 15.44 -16.39 4.32
CA ILE A 281 14.41 -15.45 4.78
C ILE A 281 13.40 -15.24 3.65
N ALA A 282 12.15 -15.61 3.88
CA ALA A 282 11.10 -15.52 2.86
C ALA A 282 10.43 -14.13 2.82
N PHE A 283 10.42 -13.37 3.91
CA PHE A 283 9.68 -12.12 4.02
C PHE A 283 8.24 -12.24 3.46
N PHE A 284 7.50 -13.25 3.90
CA PHE A 284 6.12 -13.47 3.48
C PHE A 284 5.22 -12.32 3.95
N GLY A 285 4.41 -11.75 3.05
CA GLY A 285 3.61 -10.57 3.34
C GLY A 285 4.24 -9.24 2.92
N MET A 286 5.29 -9.27 2.09
CA MET A 286 5.92 -8.06 1.55
C MET A 286 5.00 -7.24 0.64
N ALA A 287 4.14 -7.91 -0.14
CA ALA A 287 3.09 -7.27 -0.93
C ALA A 287 1.78 -8.06 -0.82
N LEU A 288 0.67 -7.32 -0.87
CA LEU A 288 -0.68 -7.85 -0.77
C LEU A 288 -1.51 -7.33 -1.95
N ALA A 289 -2.38 -8.18 -2.49
CA ALA A 289 -3.34 -7.78 -3.51
C ALA A 289 -4.69 -8.45 -3.25
N THR A 290 -5.78 -7.70 -3.37
CA THR A 290 -7.13 -8.27 -3.50
C THR A 290 -7.33 -8.79 -4.93
N ILE A 291 -8.05 -9.89 -5.05
CA ILE A 291 -8.32 -10.57 -6.30
C ILE A 291 -9.83 -10.81 -6.35
N PRO A 292 -10.51 -10.57 -7.48
CA PRO A 292 -11.90 -10.98 -7.63
C PRO A 292 -12.07 -12.47 -7.31
N ASP A 293 -13.24 -12.84 -6.81
CA ASP A 293 -13.64 -14.23 -6.50
C ASP A 293 -13.20 -15.22 -7.60
N LEU A 294 -12.10 -15.94 -7.35
CA LEU A 294 -11.41 -16.79 -8.31
C LEU A 294 -11.92 -18.22 -8.23
N ASP A 295 -12.32 -18.67 -7.05
CA ASP A 295 -12.88 -20.01 -6.83
C ASP A 295 -14.42 -20.08 -6.94
N ALA A 296 -15.07 -18.94 -7.19
CA ALA A 296 -16.50 -18.76 -7.36
C ALA A 296 -17.33 -19.10 -6.11
N ASP A 297 -16.78 -18.82 -4.92
CA ASP A 297 -17.45 -19.02 -3.62
C ASP A 297 -18.33 -17.84 -3.18
N GLY A 298 -18.25 -16.71 -3.89
CA GLY A 298 -19.01 -15.48 -3.65
C GLY A 298 -18.29 -14.45 -2.79
N VAL A 299 -17.05 -14.71 -2.37
CA VAL A 299 -16.19 -13.80 -1.59
C VAL A 299 -14.94 -13.49 -2.41
N GLU A 300 -14.40 -12.28 -2.30
CA GLU A 300 -13.15 -11.94 -2.97
C GLU A 300 -11.96 -12.67 -2.37
N ASP A 301 -10.98 -12.99 -3.20
CA ASP A 301 -9.75 -13.68 -2.83
C ASP A 301 -8.60 -12.70 -2.62
N TYR A 302 -7.45 -13.20 -2.19
CA TYR A 302 -6.26 -12.36 -2.01
C TYR A 302 -4.97 -13.10 -2.32
N ALA A 303 -3.99 -12.35 -2.81
CA ALA A 303 -2.62 -12.81 -3.01
C ALA A 303 -1.67 -12.24 -1.97
N ILE A 304 -0.70 -13.06 -1.58
CA ILE A 304 0.39 -12.72 -0.68
C ILE A 304 1.71 -13.08 -1.37
N SER A 305 2.65 -12.14 -1.41
CA SER A 305 3.98 -12.40 -1.96
C SER A 305 5.05 -12.70 -0.90
N THR A 306 6.15 -13.27 -1.39
CA THR A 306 7.41 -13.51 -0.69
C THR A 306 8.54 -13.23 -1.66
N ASP A 307 9.51 -12.41 -1.27
CA ASP A 307 10.57 -11.93 -2.16
C ASP A 307 11.76 -12.92 -2.24
N GLY A 308 12.04 -13.63 -1.15
CA GLY A 308 13.24 -14.44 -0.96
C GLY A 308 13.04 -15.94 -1.13
N GLU A 309 11.80 -16.41 -1.25
CA GLU A 309 11.55 -17.85 -1.21
C GLU A 309 12.19 -18.59 -2.40
N THR A 310 12.78 -19.76 -2.09
CA THR A 310 13.46 -20.63 -3.05
C THR A 310 13.04 -22.07 -2.83
N VAL A 311 12.34 -22.67 -3.80
CA VAL A 311 11.85 -24.06 -3.69
C VAL A 311 12.66 -25.00 -4.58
N GLY A 312 12.97 -26.19 -4.07
CA GLY A 312 13.57 -27.26 -4.89
C GLY A 312 15.00 -26.98 -5.38
N PHE A 313 15.19 -26.76 -6.68
CA PHE A 313 16.51 -26.45 -7.28
C PHE A 313 16.54 -25.07 -7.93
N GLU A 314 15.58 -24.21 -7.60
CA GLU A 314 15.53 -22.84 -8.11
C GLU A 314 16.76 -22.03 -7.68
N PRO A 315 17.17 -21.05 -8.49
CA PRO A 315 18.14 -20.04 -8.04
C PRO A 315 17.65 -19.33 -6.77
N GLY A 316 18.58 -19.05 -5.84
CA GLY A 316 18.23 -18.39 -4.58
C GLY A 316 17.53 -17.04 -4.74
N ASN A 317 16.54 -16.75 -3.90
CA ASN A 317 15.73 -15.53 -3.91
C ASN A 317 14.98 -15.33 -5.23
N SER A 318 14.26 -16.36 -5.67
CA SER A 318 13.45 -16.29 -6.90
C SER A 318 12.12 -15.58 -6.67
N GLY A 319 11.58 -15.62 -5.45
CA GLY A 319 10.31 -15.00 -5.06
C GLY A 319 9.09 -15.79 -5.56
N ARG A 320 7.98 -15.68 -4.83
CA ARG A 320 6.71 -16.39 -5.08
C ARG A 320 5.52 -15.52 -4.67
N ALA A 321 4.34 -15.88 -5.18
CA ALA A 321 3.07 -15.36 -4.68
C ALA A 321 2.07 -16.50 -4.50
N TYR A 322 1.19 -16.37 -3.52
CA TYR A 322 0.21 -17.38 -3.14
C TYR A 322 -1.18 -16.74 -3.11
N VAL A 323 -2.15 -17.36 -3.76
CA VAL A 323 -3.54 -16.92 -3.80
C VAL A 323 -4.35 -17.74 -2.82
N TYR A 324 -5.08 -17.08 -1.92
CA TYR A 324 -5.91 -17.69 -0.89
C TYR A 324 -7.38 -17.31 -1.08
N SER A 325 -8.26 -18.26 -0.78
CA SER A 325 -9.71 -18.06 -0.76
C SER A 325 -10.08 -17.06 0.31
N GLY A 326 -10.89 -16.06 -0.05
CA GLY A 326 -11.48 -15.10 0.87
C GLY A 326 -12.26 -15.80 1.97
N GLN A 327 -13.25 -16.60 1.59
CA GLN A 327 -14.17 -17.23 2.53
C GLN A 327 -13.47 -18.22 3.48
N SER A 328 -12.57 -19.06 2.95
CA SER A 328 -12.04 -20.21 3.67
C SER A 328 -10.61 -20.04 4.17
N GLY A 329 -9.83 -19.12 3.59
CA GLY A 329 -8.39 -18.99 3.80
C GLY A 329 -7.59 -20.15 3.20
N ALA A 330 -8.19 -21.02 2.39
CA ALA A 330 -7.49 -22.12 1.74
C ALA A 330 -6.60 -21.61 0.60
N LEU A 331 -5.43 -22.24 0.41
CA LEU A 331 -4.56 -21.94 -0.73
C LEU A 331 -5.23 -22.41 -2.03
N ILE A 332 -5.48 -21.49 -2.96
CA ILE A 332 -6.04 -21.75 -4.29
C ILE A 332 -4.92 -21.99 -5.30
N HIS A 333 -3.95 -21.07 -5.36
CA HIS A 333 -2.87 -21.10 -6.36
C HIS A 333 -1.52 -20.68 -5.79
N GLU A 334 -0.48 -21.28 -6.36
CA GLU A 334 0.92 -20.89 -6.17
C GLU A 334 1.44 -20.32 -7.48
N LEU A 335 2.02 -19.13 -7.42
CA LEU A 335 2.57 -18.40 -8.56
C LEU A 335 4.09 -18.29 -8.40
N SER A 336 4.79 -18.64 -9.47
CA SER A 336 6.24 -18.58 -9.55
C SER A 336 6.65 -18.05 -10.92
N SER A 337 7.82 -17.40 -10.98
CA SER A 337 8.40 -17.00 -12.26
C SER A 337 8.62 -18.20 -13.18
N GLU A 338 8.15 -18.12 -14.44
CA GLU A 338 8.45 -19.12 -15.47
C GLU A 338 9.95 -19.17 -15.84
N ASN A 339 10.72 -18.17 -15.43
CA ASN A 339 12.16 -18.06 -15.67
C ASN A 339 12.86 -17.55 -14.39
N PRO A 340 12.95 -18.39 -13.35
CA PRO A 340 13.49 -17.98 -12.07
C PRO A 340 14.97 -17.61 -12.22
N LYS A 341 15.36 -16.49 -11.63
CA LYS A 341 16.73 -15.99 -11.61
C LYS A 341 17.15 -15.80 -10.17
N ALA A 342 18.45 -15.97 -9.92
CA ALA A 342 18.99 -15.61 -8.62
C ALA A 342 18.69 -14.12 -8.38
N THR A 343 18.19 -13.77 -7.19
CA THR A 343 17.76 -12.40 -6.83
C THR A 343 16.74 -11.83 -7.81
N GLY A 344 15.78 -12.66 -8.22
CA GLY A 344 14.70 -12.30 -9.14
C GLY A 344 13.51 -11.62 -8.46
N PHE A 345 13.27 -11.92 -7.17
CA PHE A 345 12.25 -11.30 -6.31
C PHE A 345 10.85 -11.23 -6.96
N PHE A 346 10.39 -12.31 -7.59
CA PHE A 346 9.04 -12.37 -8.17
C PHE A 346 7.97 -12.12 -7.10
N GLY A 347 6.96 -11.31 -7.44
CA GLY A 347 5.84 -10.97 -6.55
C GLY A 347 6.00 -9.65 -5.78
N VAL A 348 7.08 -8.90 -6.02
CA VAL A 348 7.36 -7.56 -5.49
C VAL A 348 7.31 -6.52 -6.61
#